data_AF-A0A0P9I2J2-F1
#
_entry.id   AF-A0A0P9I2J2-F1
#
_cell.length_a   1.000
_cell.length_b   1.000
_cell.length_c   1.000
_cell.angle_alpha   90.00
_cell.angle_beta   90.00
_cell.angle_gamma   90.00
#
_symmetry.space_group_name_H-M   'P 1'
#
loop_
_entity.id
_entity.type
_entity.pdbx_description
1 polymer ?
#
loop_
_entity_poly.entity_id
_entity_poly.type
_entity_poly.pdbx_seq_one_letter_code
_entity_poly.pdbx_strand_id
1 'polypeptide(L)'
;MPKRPSGLLSFGVLAVIVAICLIAYMPLQLITVNAIIPLILAFFGVWVLILAGIKSKGVEKYERGAFSTFGWGILLIAIGGAWSLAGVNWIYSLILLLLTIGVLAVAAALRLSRKK
;
A
#
# COMPACT_ATOMS: atom_id res chain seq x y z
N MET A 1 -9.98 16.91 21.16
CA MET A 1 -8.55 16.56 21.07
C MET A 1 -8.08 16.83 19.63
N PRO A 2 -6.89 17.42 19.40
CA PRO A 2 -6.55 18.02 18.12
C PRO A 2 -6.55 16.94 17.04
N LYS A 3 -7.37 17.14 16.00
CA LYS A 3 -7.45 16.27 14.84
C LYS A 3 -6.04 16.18 14.26
N ARG A 4 -5.36 15.04 14.46
CA ARG A 4 -4.05 14.78 13.84
C ARG A 4 -4.21 15.10 12.36
N PRO A 5 -3.37 15.94 11.73
CA PRO A 5 -3.48 16.28 10.32
C PRO A 5 -3.01 15.12 9.43
N SER A 6 -3.47 13.90 9.72
CA SER A 6 -3.14 12.67 8.99
C SER A 6 -3.58 12.75 7.52
N GLY A 7 -4.66 13.49 7.24
CA GLY A 7 -5.09 13.80 5.87
C GLY A 7 -4.09 14.70 5.14
N LEU A 8 -3.67 15.81 5.76
CA LEU A 8 -2.71 16.76 5.17
C LEU A 8 -1.34 16.09 4.95
N LEU A 9 -0.88 15.30 5.92
CA LEU A 9 0.36 14.53 5.84
C LEU A 9 0.31 13.50 4.70
N SER A 10 -0.78 12.74 4.59
CA SER A 10 -0.92 11.73 3.52
C SER A 10 -1.04 12.36 2.14
N PHE A 11 -1.69 13.52 2.04
CA PHE A 11 -1.75 14.29 0.79
C PHE A 11 -0.37 14.80 0.38
N GLY A 12 0.42 15.32 1.33
CA GLY A 12 1.80 15.73 1.08
C GLY A 12 2.67 14.57 0.59
N VAL A 13 2.58 13.39 1.23
CA VAL A 13 3.34 12.21 0.79
C VAL A 13 2.90 11.74 -0.59
N LEU A 14 1.60 11.77 -0.91
CA LEU A 14 1.10 11.44 -2.25
C LEU A 14 1.68 12.40 -3.30
N ALA A 15 1.69 13.71 -3.03
CA ALA A 15 2.28 14.70 -3.92
C ALA A 15 3.78 14.45 -4.15
N VAL A 16 4.53 14.11 -3.10
CA VAL A 16 5.96 13.75 -3.21
C VAL A 16 6.15 12.49 -4.05
N ILE A 17 5.34 11.44 -3.84
CA ILE A 17 5.40 10.20 -4.64
C ILE A 17 5.13 10.49 -6.12
N VAL A 18 4.13 11.31 -6.43
CA VAL A 18 3.80 11.71 -7.81
C VAL A 18 4.97 12.48 -8.43
N ALA A 19 5.56 13.43 -7.69
CA ALA A 19 6.72 14.18 -8.16
C ALA A 19 7.91 13.27 -8.47
N ILE A 20 8.22 12.31 -7.59
CA ILE A 20 9.29 11.32 -7.81
C ILE A 20 9.00 10.47 -9.06
N CYS A 21 7.75 10.03 -9.25
CA CYS A 21 7.38 9.25 -10.44
C CYS A 21 7.50 10.08 -11.73
N LEU A 22 7.12 11.36 -11.71
CA LEU A 22 7.28 12.25 -12.87
C LEU A 22 8.75 12.52 -13.19
N ILE A 23 9.60 12.69 -12.17
CA ILE A 23 11.06 12.82 -12.32
C ILE A 23 11.65 11.50 -12.87
N ALA A 24 11.21 10.35 -12.39
CA ALA A 24 11.67 9.06 -12.92
C ALA A 24 11.29 8.87 -14.40
N TYR A 25 10.14 9.42 -14.82
CA TYR A 25 9.66 9.33 -16.20
C TYR A 25 10.35 10.32 -17.15
N MET A 26 10.28 11.63 -16.87
CA MET A 26 10.72 12.66 -17.84
C MET A 26 12.24 12.78 -17.93
N PRO A 27 12.97 13.24 -16.89
CA PRO A 27 14.40 13.47 -17.00
C PRO A 27 15.24 12.20 -16.95
N LEU A 28 14.78 11.13 -16.27
CA LEU A 28 15.58 9.91 -16.09
C LEU A 28 15.23 8.79 -17.10
N GLN A 29 14.07 8.84 -17.74
CA GLN A 29 13.58 7.79 -18.68
C GLN A 29 13.68 6.35 -18.13
N LEU A 30 13.63 6.18 -16.80
CA LEU A 30 13.76 4.88 -16.14
C LEU A 30 12.49 4.03 -16.22
N ILE A 31 11.35 4.68 -16.45
CA ILE A 31 10.02 4.05 -16.43
C ILE A 31 9.22 4.48 -17.66
N THR A 32 8.29 3.62 -18.09
CA THR A 32 7.33 3.93 -19.15
C THR A 32 6.07 4.58 -18.56
N VAL A 33 5.27 5.25 -19.41
CA VAL A 33 4.00 5.90 -18.99
C VAL A 33 3.08 4.91 -18.27
N ASN A 34 3.04 3.67 -18.75
CA ASN A 34 2.21 2.61 -18.18
C ASN A 34 2.65 2.18 -16.77
N ALA A 35 3.90 2.45 -16.39
CA ALA A 35 4.44 2.13 -15.08
C ALA A 35 4.21 3.22 -14.02
N ILE A 36 3.79 4.43 -14.42
CA ILE A 36 3.61 5.57 -13.50
C ILE A 36 2.52 5.27 -12.46
N ILE A 37 1.31 4.92 -12.92
CA ILE A 37 0.17 4.60 -12.06
C ILE A 37 0.47 3.44 -11.10
N PRO A 38 1.00 2.28 -11.56
CA PRO A 38 1.32 1.18 -10.66
C PRO A 38 2.39 1.53 -9.63
N LEU A 39 3.41 2.32 -10.00
CA LEU A 39 4.41 2.80 -9.04
C LEU A 39 3.79 3.67 -7.96
N ILE A 40 2.93 4.63 -8.34
CA ILE A 40 2.24 5.50 -7.38
C ILE A 40 1.44 4.66 -6.39
N LEU A 41 0.69 3.67 -6.89
CA LEU A 41 -0.08 2.75 -6.05
C LEU A 41 0.81 1.97 -5.09
N ALA A 42 1.94 1.44 -5.57
CA ALA A 42 2.86 0.65 -4.77
C ALA A 42 3.52 1.50 -3.67
N PHE A 43 4.08 2.66 -4.01
CA PHE A 43 4.69 3.56 -3.04
C PHE A 43 3.68 4.12 -2.04
N PHE A 44 2.46 4.43 -2.49
CA PHE A 44 1.41 4.86 -1.59
C PHE A 44 0.96 3.72 -0.66
N GLY A 45 0.94 2.48 -1.14
CA GLY A 45 0.72 1.30 -0.30
C GLY A 45 1.80 1.14 0.80
N VAL A 46 3.07 1.41 0.48
CA VAL A 46 4.17 1.45 1.48
C VAL A 46 3.91 2.54 2.52
N TRP A 47 3.47 3.73 2.10
CA TRP A 47 3.09 4.79 3.03
C TRP A 47 1.93 4.36 3.97
N VAL A 48 0.92 3.67 3.44
CA VAL A 48 -0.20 3.14 4.24
C VAL A 48 0.28 2.12 5.28
N LEU A 49 1.31 1.30 4.99
CA LEU A 49 1.93 0.42 5.98
C LEU A 49 2.61 1.20 7.11
N ILE A 50 3.35 2.27 6.77
CA ILE A 50 3.99 3.14 7.76
C ILE A 50 2.92 3.78 8.65
N LEU A 51 1.82 4.25 8.05
CA LEU A 51 0.69 4.86 8.76
C LEU A 51 0.01 3.85 9.71
N ALA A 52 -0.10 2.60 9.29
CA ALA A 52 -0.57 1.50 10.14
C ALA A 52 0.35 1.26 11.34
N GLY A 53 1.66 1.30 11.13
CA GLY A 53 2.67 1.20 12.19
C GLY A 53 2.58 2.36 13.19
N ILE A 54 2.41 3.59 12.72
CA ILE A 54 2.23 4.78 13.56
C ILE A 54 0.93 4.65 14.38
N LYS A 55 -0.16 4.14 13.78
CA LYS A 55 -1.43 3.89 14.48
C LYS A 55 -1.36 2.79 15.53
N SER A 56 -0.40 1.86 15.47
CA SER A 56 -0.31 0.75 16.44
C SER A 56 -0.03 1.21 17.88
N LYS A 57 0.61 2.37 18.05
CA LYS A 57 0.99 2.94 19.36
C LYS A 57 -0.10 3.80 20.03
N GLY A 58 -1.24 4.04 19.38
CA GLY A 58 -2.26 4.95 19.90
C GLY A 58 -3.66 4.67 19.38
N VAL A 59 -4.14 3.44 19.57
CA VAL A 59 -5.44 2.99 19.06
C VAL A 59 -6.57 3.48 19.97
N GLU A 60 -7.31 4.50 19.52
CA GLU A 60 -8.64 4.80 20.06
C GLU A 60 -9.62 3.68 19.69
N LYS A 61 -10.54 3.37 20.62
CA LYS A 61 -11.47 2.22 20.64
C LYS A 61 -12.41 2.09 19.43
N TYR A 62 -12.42 3.05 18.50
CA TYR A 62 -13.35 3.15 17.36
C TYR A 62 -12.69 3.41 15.98
N GLU A 63 -11.37 3.53 15.87
CA GLU A 63 -10.72 3.64 14.55
C GLU A 63 -10.50 2.27 13.90
N ARG A 64 -10.53 2.21 12.55
CA ARG A 64 -10.11 1.03 11.77
C ARG A 64 -8.75 0.55 12.33
N GLY A 65 -8.74 -0.63 12.96
CA GLY A 65 -7.59 -1.07 13.73
C GLY A 65 -6.32 -1.12 12.89
N ALA A 66 -5.16 -0.87 13.50
CA ALA A 66 -3.85 -0.82 12.82
C ALA A 66 -3.61 -1.99 11.85
N PHE A 67 -4.12 -3.17 12.16
CA PHE A 67 -4.04 -4.36 11.30
C PHE A 67 -4.86 -4.26 10.00
N SER A 68 -6.02 -3.61 10.02
CA SER A 68 -6.83 -3.39 8.81
C SER A 68 -6.15 -2.36 7.90
N THR A 69 -5.60 -1.28 8.47
CA THR A 69 -4.79 -0.32 7.70
C THR A 69 -3.55 -0.97 7.11
N PHE A 70 -2.90 -1.86 7.86
CA PHE A 70 -1.76 -2.63 7.37
C PHE A 70 -2.16 -3.54 6.19
N GLY A 71 -3.28 -4.26 6.30
CA GLY A 71 -3.81 -5.07 5.20
C GLY A 71 -4.09 -4.26 3.93
N TRP A 72 -4.65 -3.05 4.07
CA TRP A 72 -4.87 -2.13 2.95
C TRP A 72 -3.57 -1.70 2.27
N GLY A 73 -2.51 -1.43 3.04
CA GLY A 73 -1.20 -1.09 2.50
C GLY A 73 -0.61 -2.23 1.65
N ILE A 74 -0.66 -3.47 2.17
CA ILE A 74 -0.21 -4.66 1.43
C ILE A 74 -1.02 -4.84 0.14
N LEU A 75 -2.34 -4.66 0.21
CA LEU A 75 -3.22 -4.79 -0.96
C LEU A 75 -2.89 -3.76 -2.04
N LEU A 76 -2.65 -2.51 -1.66
CA LEU A 76 -2.26 -1.46 -2.61
C LEU A 76 -0.92 -1.76 -3.28
N ILE A 77 0.06 -2.27 -2.52
CA ILE A 77 1.35 -2.72 -3.07
C ILE A 77 1.12 -3.85 -4.06
N ALA A 78 0.32 -4.84 -3.70
CA ALA A 78 0.05 -5.99 -4.55
C ALA A 78 -0.70 -5.60 -5.83
N ILE A 79 -1.67 -4.67 -5.76
CA ILE A 79 -2.36 -4.17 -6.95
C ILE A 79 -1.39 -3.40 -7.85
N GLY A 80 -0.55 -2.51 -7.29
CA GLY A 80 0.47 -1.80 -8.05
C GLY A 80 1.45 -2.75 -8.74
N GLY A 81 1.97 -3.73 -8.00
CA GLY A 81 2.86 -4.76 -8.53
C GLY A 81 2.21 -5.65 -9.59
N ALA A 82 0.98 -6.11 -9.33
CA ALA A 82 0.22 -6.95 -10.26
C ALA A 82 -0.08 -6.19 -11.56
N TRP A 83 -0.41 -4.91 -11.48
CA TRP A 83 -0.64 -4.08 -12.66
C TRP A 83 0.65 -3.88 -13.46
N SER A 84 1.79 -3.68 -12.80
CA SER A 84 3.09 -3.60 -13.48
C SER A 84 3.45 -4.92 -14.17
N LEU A 85 3.15 -6.07 -13.54
CA LEU A 85 3.43 -7.40 -14.09
C LEU A 85 2.46 -7.81 -15.20
N ALA A 86 1.26 -7.20 -15.25
CA ALA A 86 0.24 -7.55 -16.24
C ALA A 86 0.70 -7.21 -17.66
N GLY A 87 1.56 -6.21 -17.81
CA GLY A 87 2.18 -5.87 -19.09
C GLY A 87 3.22 -6.90 -19.58
N VAL A 88 3.73 -7.76 -18.69
CA VAL A 88 4.70 -8.83 -19.02
C VAL A 88 3.96 -10.14 -19.20
N ASN A 89 3.21 -10.58 -18.20
CA ASN A 89 2.39 -11.79 -18.26
C ASN A 89 1.32 -11.75 -17.16
N TRP A 90 0.05 -11.83 -17.57
CA TRP A 90 -1.09 -11.73 -16.69
C TRP A 90 -1.13 -12.82 -15.59
N ILE A 91 -0.49 -13.97 -15.82
CA ILE A 91 -0.44 -15.08 -14.85
C ILE A 91 0.35 -14.66 -13.61
N TYR A 92 1.46 -13.93 -13.77
CA TYR A 92 2.25 -13.45 -12.62
C TYR A 92 1.46 -12.47 -11.76
N SER A 93 0.65 -11.61 -12.38
CA SER A 93 -0.26 -10.70 -11.66
C SER A 93 -1.26 -11.47 -10.81
N LEU A 94 -1.83 -12.55 -11.36
CA LEU A 94 -2.82 -13.37 -10.68
C LEU A 94 -2.19 -14.16 -9.52
N ILE A 95 -1.01 -14.75 -9.74
CA ILE A 95 -0.22 -15.42 -8.69
C ILE A 95 0.09 -14.45 -7.55
N LEU A 96 0.56 -13.23 -7.87
CA LEU A 96 0.93 -12.24 -6.87
C LEU A 96 -0.27 -11.80 -6.01
N LEU A 97 -1.42 -11.56 -6.63
CA LEU A 97 -2.66 -11.22 -5.90
C LEU A 97 -3.13 -12.38 -5.03
N LEU A 98 -3.13 -13.60 -5.56
CA LEU A 98 -3.58 -14.78 -4.83
C LEU A 98 -2.68 -15.08 -3.62
N LEU A 99 -1.37 -14.97 -3.81
CA LEU A 99 -0.38 -15.10 -2.74
C LEU A 99 -0.59 -14.02 -1.68
N THR A 100 -0.80 -12.78 -2.10
CA THR A 100 -1.04 -11.66 -1.17
C THR A 100 -2.28 -11.89 -0.32
N ILE A 101 -3.41 -12.22 -0.95
CA ILE A 101 -4.68 -12.48 -0.26
C ILE A 101 -4.54 -13.70 0.66
N GLY A 102 -3.87 -14.76 0.19
CA GLY A 102 -3.59 -15.96 0.98
C GLY A 102 -2.79 -15.66 2.25
N VAL A 103 -1.69 -14.91 2.12
CA VAL A 103 -0.86 -14.50 3.27
C VAL A 103 -1.66 -13.62 4.23
N LEU A 104 -2.45 -12.67 3.73
CA LEU A 104 -3.32 -11.82 4.55
C LEU A 104 -4.39 -12.65 5.29
N ALA A 105 -4.99 -13.63 4.63
CA ALA A 105 -5.96 -14.53 5.23
C ALA A 105 -5.34 -15.39 6.34
N VAL A 106 -4.16 -15.97 6.12
CA VAL A 106 -3.41 -16.73 7.13
C VAL A 106 -3.05 -15.83 8.32
N ALA A 107 -2.53 -14.63 8.06
CA ALA A 107 -2.20 -13.67 9.10
C ALA A 107 -3.44 -13.26 9.93
N ALA A 108 -4.58 -13.07 9.28
CA ALA A 108 -5.84 -12.77 9.94
C ALA A 108 -6.33 -13.94 10.82
N ALA A 109 -6.26 -15.17 10.31
CA ALA A 109 -6.65 -16.38 11.03
C ALA A 109 -5.79 -16.62 12.27
N LEU A 110 -4.45 -16.51 12.14
CA LEU A 110 -3.53 -16.63 13.28
C LEU A 110 -3.81 -15.57 14.35
N ARG A 111 -4.09 -14.33 13.94
CA ARG A 111 -4.40 -13.25 14.88
C ARG A 111 -5.72 -13.48 15.61
N LEU A 112 -6.72 -14.05 14.93
CA LEU A 112 -8.00 -14.40 15.54
C LEU A 112 -7.83 -15.55 16.54
N SER A 113 -7.02 -16.55 16.20
CA SER A 113 -6.72 -17.69 17.07
C SER A 113 -5.94 -17.31 18.33
N ARG A 114 -5.15 -16.23 18.30
CA ARG A 114 -4.39 -15.73 19.46
C ARG A 114 -5.23 -14.95 20.48
N LYS A 115 -6.48 -14.60 20.12
CA LYS A 115 -7.41 -13.84 20.98
C LYS A 115 -8.47 -14.71 21.66
N LYS A 116 -8.58 -15.98 21.27
CA LYS A 116 -9.31 -17.01 22.01
C LYS A 116 -8.37 -17.63 23.04
#